data_AF-A0A2V8AZH5-F1
#
_entry.id   AF-A0A2V8AZH5-F1
#
_cell.length_a   1.000
_cell.length_b   1.000
_cell.length_c   1.000
_cell.angle_alpha   90.00
_cell.angle_beta   90.00
_cell.angle_gamma   90.00
#
_symmetry.space_group_name_H-M   'P 1'
#
loop_
_entity.id
_entity.type
_entity.pdbx_description
1 polymer ?
#
loop_
_entity_poly.entity_id
_entity_poly.type
_entity_poly.pdbx_seq_one_letter_code
_entity_poly.pdbx_strand_id
1 'polypeptide(L)'
;MNVELTPDQRALIKRAIESGRFSREDEAVQEALALWEERERQRLELVAAIDEAEASLARGEGRWITAESVKTLADEIKQRGRSRLDAERSAGR
;
A
#
# COMPACT_ATOMS: atom_id res chain seq x y z
N MET A 1 18.16 -15.82 17.41
CA MET A 1 16.77 -16.28 17.28
C MET A 1 16.83 -17.67 16.66
N ASN A 2 16.12 -18.65 17.21
CA ASN A 2 16.02 -19.98 16.60
C ASN A 2 14.61 -20.12 16.01
N VAL A 3 14.50 -20.39 14.71
CA VAL A 3 13.21 -20.50 14.00
C VAL A 3 13.15 -21.87 13.36
N GLU A 4 12.10 -22.61 13.67
CA GLU A 4 11.82 -23.87 12.99
C GLU A 4 11.09 -23.60 11.68
N LEU A 5 11.78 -23.80 10.57
CA LEU A 5 11.19 -23.72 9.25
C LEU A 5 10.30 -24.94 8.98
N THR A 6 9.31 -24.80 8.10
CA THR A 6 8.58 -25.95 7.59
C THR A 6 9.47 -26.77 6.64
N PRO A 7 9.16 -28.05 6.39
CA PRO A 7 9.87 -28.86 5.40
C PRO A 7 9.92 -28.20 4.02
N ASP A 8 8.82 -27.58 3.60
CA ASP A 8 8.71 -26.91 2.30
C ASP A 8 9.57 -25.64 2.22
N GLN A 9 9.60 -24.85 3.31
CA GLN A 9 10.48 -23.67 3.39
C GLN A 9 11.95 -24.07 3.27
N ARG A 10 12.39 -25.13 3.96
CA ARG A 10 13.75 -25.66 3.82
C ARG A 10 14.03 -26.12 2.39
N ALA A 11 13.09 -26.84 1.77
CA ALA A 11 13.25 -27.30 0.39
C ALA A 11 13.37 -26.14 -0.60
N LEU A 12 12.59 -25.08 -0.41
CA LEU A 12 12.62 -23.88 -1.24
C LEU A 12 13.94 -23.11 -1.08
N ILE A 13 14.39 -22.91 0.17
CA ILE A 13 15.67 -22.24 0.48
C ILE A 13 16.84 -23.04 -0.09
N LYS A 14 16.83 -24.36 0.07
CA LYS A 14 17.86 -25.24 -0.50
C LYS A 14 17.99 -25.06 -2.01
N ARG A 15 16.86 -25.04 -2.75
CA ARG A 15 16.87 -24.79 -4.20
C ARG A 15 17.41 -23.41 -4.56
N ALA A 16 17.11 -22.40 -3.75
CA ALA A 16 17.61 -21.04 -3.95
C ALA A 16 19.12 -20.93 -3.68
N ILE A 17 19.66 -21.75 -2.78
CA ILE A 17 21.12 -21.86 -2.57
C ILE A 17 21.77 -22.62 -3.73
N GLU A 18 21.20 -23.75 -4.14
CA GLU A 18 21.69 -24.55 -5.28
C GLU A 18 21.72 -23.75 -6.59
N SER A 19 20.79 -22.81 -6.78
CA SER A 19 20.77 -21.91 -7.95
C SER A 19 21.70 -20.70 -7.82
N GLY A 20 22.33 -20.51 -6.66
CA GLY A 20 23.21 -19.37 -6.38
C GLY A 20 22.48 -18.07 -6.05
N ARG A 21 21.16 -18.08 -5.84
CA ARG A 21 20.41 -16.88 -5.40
C ARG A 21 20.78 -16.49 -3.96
N PHE A 22 21.06 -17.47 -3.10
CA PHE A 22 21.55 -17.25 -1.74
C PHE A 22 22.81 -18.07 -1.48
N SER A 23 23.66 -17.56 -0.60
CA SER A 23 24.85 -18.29 -0.14
C SER A 23 24.56 -19.13 1.10
N ARG A 24 23.53 -18.77 1.87
CA ARG A 24 23.17 -19.39 3.16
C ARG A 24 21.69 -19.20 3.49
N GLU A 25 21.16 -20.04 4.37
CA GLU A 25 19.74 -20.03 4.75
C GLU A 25 19.32 -18.69 5.41
N ASP A 26 20.19 -18.10 6.22
CA ASP A 26 19.93 -16.83 6.92
C ASP A 26 19.60 -15.68 5.95
N GLU A 27 20.16 -15.67 4.74
CA GLU A 27 19.88 -14.62 3.74
C GLU A 27 18.42 -14.67 3.28
N ALA A 28 17.88 -15.88 3.09
CA ALA A 28 16.48 -16.05 2.73
C ALA A 28 15.53 -15.63 3.87
N VAL A 29 15.93 -15.90 5.12
CA VAL A 29 15.16 -15.46 6.30
C VAL A 29 15.20 -13.93 6.44
N GLN A 30 16.37 -13.31 6.21
CA GLN A 30 16.53 -11.86 6.22
C GLN A 30 15.68 -11.19 5.13
N GLU A 31 15.68 -11.73 3.91
CA GLU A 31 14.83 -11.23 2.82
C GLU A 31 13.34 -11.37 3.19
N ALA A 32 12.92 -12.51 3.73
CA ALA A 32 11.54 -12.73 4.16
C ALA A 32 11.10 -11.74 5.25
N LEU A 33 11.98 -11.43 6.21
CA LEU A 33 11.71 -10.43 7.25
C LEU A 33 11.66 -9.02 6.70
N ALA A 34 12.53 -8.65 5.76
CA ALA A 34 12.49 -7.34 5.11
C ALA A 34 11.17 -7.15 4.32
N LEU A 35 10.73 -8.17 3.60
CA LEU A 35 9.43 -8.17 2.91
C LEU A 35 8.25 -8.11 3.87
N TRP A 36 8.35 -8.77 5.03
CA TRP A 36 7.34 -8.70 6.07
C TRP A 36 7.27 -7.31 6.70
N GLU A 37 8.41 -6.69 6.99
CA GLU A 37 8.50 -5.34 7.57
C GLU A 37 7.86 -4.31 6.66
N GLU A 38 8.18 -4.34 5.37
CA GLU A 38 7.62 -3.39 4.41
C GLU A 38 6.09 -3.56 4.29
N ARG A 39 5.60 -4.81 4.24
CA ARG A 39 4.16 -5.07 4.26
C ARG A 39 3.52 -4.57 5.55
N GLU A 40 4.17 -4.73 6.70
CA GLU A 40 3.63 -4.28 7.98
C GLU A 40 3.57 -2.76 8.06
N ARG A 41 4.58 -2.06 7.53
CA ARG A 41 4.57 -0.60 7.41
C ARG A 41 3.39 -0.12 6.57
N GLN A 42 3.18 -0.71 5.39
CA GLN A 42 2.03 -0.39 4.53
C GLN A 42 0.70 -0.73 5.20
N ARG A 43 0.62 -1.83 5.96
CA ARG A 43 -0.58 -2.20 6.73
C ARG A 43 -0.90 -1.14 7.77
N LEU A 44 0.09 -0.64 8.50
CA LEU A 44 -0.10 0.41 9.50
C LEU A 44 -0.56 1.73 8.88
N GLU A 45 0.02 2.11 7.74
CA GLU A 45 -0.43 3.29 6.99
C GLU A 45 -1.89 3.15 6.53
N LEU A 46 -2.29 1.98 6.04
CA LEU A 46 -3.67 1.71 5.65
C LEU A 46 -4.63 1.78 6.85
N VAL A 47 -4.27 1.16 7.98
CA VAL A 47 -5.09 1.22 9.21
C VAL A 47 -5.26 2.66 9.67
N ALA A 48 -4.17 3.43 9.72
CA ALA A 48 -4.25 4.85 10.09
C ALA A 48 -5.13 5.65 9.12
N ALA A 49 -5.08 5.37 7.81
CA ALA A 49 -5.93 6.03 6.82
C ALA A 49 -7.42 5.68 7.00
N ILE A 50 -7.73 4.44 7.40
CA ILE A 50 -9.10 4.01 7.72
C ILE A 50 -9.58 4.71 8.99
N ASP A 51 -8.77 4.73 10.05
CA ASP A 51 -9.12 5.39 11.32
C ASP A 51 -9.41 6.90 11.10
N GLU A 52 -8.60 7.59 10.30
CA GLU A 52 -8.85 8.99 9.95
C GLU A 52 -10.14 9.16 9.13
N ALA A 53 -10.42 8.25 8.19
CA ALA A 53 -11.65 8.29 7.41
C ALA A 53 -12.89 8.10 8.31
N GLU A 54 -12.86 7.16 9.25
CA GLU A 54 -13.94 6.95 10.22
C GLU A 54 -14.12 8.18 11.13
N ALA A 55 -13.02 8.76 11.61
CA ALA A 55 -13.06 9.99 12.40
C ALA A 55 -13.65 11.17 11.61
N SER A 56 -13.28 11.33 10.34
CA SER A 56 -13.83 12.34 9.42
C SER A 56 -15.34 12.18 9.24
N LEU A 57 -15.82 10.95 9.07
CA LEU A 57 -17.26 10.66 9.02
C LEU A 57 -17.96 11.01 10.34
N ALA A 58 -17.37 10.67 11.49
CA ALA A 58 -17.91 11.02 12.80
C ALA A 58 -17.98 12.54 13.04
N ARG A 59 -17.06 13.32 12.45
CA ARG A 59 -17.09 14.78 12.44
C ARG A 59 -18.11 15.39 11.47
N GLY A 60 -18.77 14.55 10.65
CA GLY A 60 -19.77 14.99 9.68
C GLY A 60 -19.18 15.54 8.38
N GLU A 61 -17.91 15.27 8.09
CA GLU A 61 -17.24 15.70 6.85
C GLU A 61 -17.64 14.85 5.63
N GLY A 62 -18.31 13.72 5.87
CA GLY A 62 -18.85 12.86 4.82
C GLY A 62 -19.94 13.54 3.99
N ARG A 63 -20.02 13.19 2.70
CA ARG A 63 -21.07 13.64 1.79
C ARG A 63 -21.90 12.44 1.33
N TRP A 64 -23.22 12.51 1.50
CA TRP A 64 -24.14 11.54 0.93
C TRP A 64 -24.18 11.67 -0.58
N ILE A 65 -23.90 10.57 -1.28
CA ILE A 65 -23.97 10.52 -2.74
C ILE A 65 -25.16 9.65 -3.13
N THR A 66 -26.14 10.28 -3.78
CA THR A 66 -27.29 9.64 -4.42
C THR A 66 -27.07 9.50 -5.94
N ALA A 67 -27.93 8.72 -6.59
CA ALA A 67 -27.94 8.57 -8.05
C ALA A 67 -28.09 9.91 -8.78
N GLU A 68 -28.84 10.86 -8.22
CA GLU A 68 -29.03 12.19 -8.78
C GLU A 68 -27.78 13.07 -8.60
N SER A 69 -27.12 12.98 -7.44
CA SER A 69 -25.96 13.82 -7.10
C SER A 69 -24.63 13.35 -7.72
N VAL A 70 -24.54 12.07 -8.14
CA VAL A 70 -23.29 11.49 -8.63
C VAL A 70 -22.76 12.17 -9.89
N LYS A 71 -23.66 12.64 -10.76
CA LYS A 71 -23.27 13.36 -11.98
C LYS A 71 -22.60 14.70 -11.63
N THR A 72 -23.19 15.44 -10.71
CA THR A 72 -22.61 16.69 -10.19
C THR A 72 -21.26 16.44 -9.54
N LEU A 73 -21.14 15.40 -8.72
CA LEU A 73 -19.86 15.02 -8.12
C LEU A 73 -18.79 14.72 -9.19
N ALA A 74 -19.14 13.97 -10.24
CA ALA A 74 -18.21 13.65 -11.32
C ALA A 74 -17.75 14.92 -12.06
N ASP A 75 -18.65 15.86 -12.33
CA ASP A 75 -18.33 17.14 -12.96
C ASP A 75 -17.42 18.01 -12.08
N GLU A 76 -17.70 18.08 -10.77
CA GLU A 76 -16.86 18.77 -9.78
C GLU A 76 -15.44 18.18 -9.75
N ILE A 77 -15.31 16.85 -9.69
CA ILE A 77 -14.00 16.15 -9.70
C ILE A 77 -13.24 16.47 -10.99
N LYS A 78 -13.92 16.40 -12.15
CA LYS A 78 -13.32 16.68 -13.45
C LYS A 78 -12.82 18.11 -13.57
N GLN A 79 -13.61 19.09 -13.11
CA GLN A 79 -13.22 20.50 -13.11
C GLN A 79 -12.01 20.75 -12.21
N ARG A 80 -12.01 20.16 -11.01
CA ARG A 80 -10.90 20.26 -10.05
C ARG A 80 -9.62 19.67 -10.62
N GLY A 81 -9.71 18.49 -11.24
CA GLY A 81 -8.57 17.83 -11.91
C GLY A 81 -7.99 18.66 -13.05
N ARG A 82 -8.83 19.25 -13.91
CA ARG A 82 -8.38 20.16 -14.98
C ARG A 82 -7.67 21.38 -14.45
N SER A 83 -8.25 22.02 -13.43
CA SER A 83 -7.65 23.20 -12.79
C SER A 83 -6.27 22.88 -12.21
N ARG A 84 -6.10 21.69 -11.60
CA ARG A 84 -4.81 21.23 -11.09
C ARG A 84 -3.79 21.03 -12.22
N LEU A 85 -4.16 20.36 -13.30
CA LEU A 85 -3.28 20.13 -14.45
C LEU A 85 -2.85 21.44 -15.13
N ASP A 86 -3.77 22.41 -15.25
CA ASP A 86 -3.45 23.71 -15.83
C ASP A 86 -2.50 24.52 -14.93
N ALA A 87 -2.67 24.42 -13.60
CA ALA A 87 -1.74 25.01 -12.64
C ALA A 87 -0.34 24.37 -12.71
N GLU A 88 -0.25 23.04 -12.75
CA GLU A 88 1.01 22.30 -12.90
C GLU A 88 1.74 22.68 -14.21
N ARG A 89 1.01 22.83 -15.33
CA ARG A 89 1.56 23.27 -16.63
C ARG A 89 2.01 24.73 -16.66
N SER A 90 1.48 25.55 -15.76
CA SER A 90 1.85 26.96 -15.64
C SER A 90 3.02 27.15 -14.67
N ALA A 91 3.15 26.29 -13.67
CA ALA A 91 4.26 26.28 -12.72
C ALA A 91 5.53 25.59 -13.24
N GLY A 92 5.39 24.64 -14.17
CA GLY A 92 6.51 23.99 -14.87
C GLY A 92 7.03 24.75 -16.09
N ARG A 93 6.61 26.01 -16.28
CA ARG A 93 7.07 26.92 -17.34
C ARG A 93 7.84 28.08 -16.76
#